data_AF-A0A914Z2B6-F1
#
_entry.id   AF-A0A914Z2B6-F1
#
_cell.length_a   1.000
_cell.length_b   1.000
_cell.length_c   1.000
_cell.angle_alpha   90.00
_cell.angle_beta   90.00
_cell.angle_gamma   90.00
#
_symmetry.space_group_name_H-M   'P 1'
#
loop_
_entity.id
_entity.type
_entity.pdbx_description
1 polymer ?
#
loop_
_entity_poly.entity_id
_entity_poly.type
_entity_poly.pdbx_seq_one_letter_code
_entity_poly.pdbx_strand_id
1 'polypeptide(L)'
;MDEIHPTEGLKEQEILTAIRNAAGTRKALFIPENSFEYLVKKQLSRLEKPSLKCVDSVYEELLRVVNHCGSEMEDERTRFPRLYERIDRILEGFLSPKVSETKEFVKKVVQIQLAYINTNHPEFNDSELAEIFNELKDDQDDDKEKSKNFLTNPLAIKNKSATNTTFAATKFQSKNVAISFLNHQNLGAKTTEKIEEYQKNALTEREERDQMLIGNFVLQ
;
A
#
# COMPACT_ATOMS: atom_id res chain seq x y z
N MET A 1 -5.24 8.41 -16.23
CA MET A 1 -4.90 7.28 -15.35
C MET A 1 -6.20 6.59 -14.99
N ASP A 2 -6.23 5.26 -15.01
CA ASP A 2 -7.38 4.49 -14.55
C ASP A 2 -7.64 4.85 -13.07
N GLU A 3 -8.84 5.36 -12.76
CA GLU A 3 -9.20 5.75 -11.40
C GLU A 3 -9.34 4.49 -10.53
N ILE A 4 -8.52 4.39 -9.48
CA ILE A 4 -8.57 3.24 -8.55
C ILE A 4 -9.48 3.62 -7.41
N HIS A 5 -10.67 3.02 -7.36
CA HIS A 5 -11.57 3.27 -6.25
C HIS A 5 -11.10 2.49 -4.99
N PRO A 6 -10.94 3.16 -3.83
CA PRO A 6 -10.37 2.56 -2.62
C PRO A 6 -11.24 1.43 -2.03
N THR A 7 -12.55 1.46 -2.29
CA THR A 7 -13.51 0.45 -1.79
C THR A 7 -13.90 -0.59 -2.84
N GLU A 8 -13.33 -0.54 -4.05
CA GLU A 8 -13.66 -1.53 -5.08
C GLU A 8 -13.27 -2.94 -4.62
N GLY A 9 -14.22 -3.86 -4.73
CA GLY A 9 -14.06 -5.24 -4.23
C GLY A 9 -14.17 -5.40 -2.71
N LEU A 10 -14.54 -4.35 -1.96
CA LEU A 10 -14.88 -4.39 -0.53
C LEU A 10 -16.40 -4.34 -0.31
N LYS A 11 -17.11 -5.33 -0.86
CA LYS A 11 -18.54 -5.50 -0.55
C LYS A 11 -18.71 -6.01 0.88
N GLU A 12 -19.85 -5.73 1.51
CA GLU A 12 -20.15 -6.19 2.87
C GLU A 12 -19.93 -7.71 3.05
N GLN A 13 -20.36 -8.52 2.07
CA GLN A 13 -20.16 -9.96 2.09
C GLN A 13 -18.67 -10.36 2.11
N GLU A 14 -17.80 -9.64 1.39
CA GLU A 14 -16.35 -9.88 1.38
C GLU A 14 -15.74 -9.55 2.75
N ILE A 15 -16.18 -8.44 3.36
CA ILE A 15 -15.73 -8.01 4.69
C ILE A 15 -16.14 -9.05 5.74
N LEU A 16 -17.41 -9.46 5.76
CA LEU A 16 -17.91 -10.47 6.67
C LEU A 16 -17.22 -11.83 6.49
N THR A 17 -16.91 -12.19 5.25
CA THR A 17 -16.16 -13.42 4.93
C THR A 17 -14.73 -13.34 5.43
N ALA A 18 -14.04 -12.21 5.24
CA ALA A 18 -12.70 -12.00 5.77
C ALA A 18 -12.67 -12.10 7.31
N ILE A 19 -13.66 -11.50 7.99
CA ILE A 19 -13.80 -11.60 9.45
C ILE A 19 -14.00 -13.05 9.90
N ARG A 20 -14.91 -13.79 9.25
CA ARG A 20 -15.15 -15.21 9.56
C ARG A 20 -13.92 -16.07 9.32
N ASN A 21 -13.21 -15.84 8.22
CA ASN A 21 -12.00 -16.58 7.89
C ASN A 21 -10.88 -16.31 8.91
N ALA A 22 -10.72 -15.05 9.35
CA ALA A 22 -9.75 -14.69 10.38
C ALA A 22 -10.08 -15.28 11.76
N ALA A 23 -11.37 -15.41 12.10
CA ALA A 23 -11.81 -16.07 13.34
C ALA A 23 -11.66 -17.60 13.29
N GLY A 24 -11.74 -18.19 12.10
CA GLY A 24 -11.67 -19.63 11.88
C GLY A 24 -12.86 -20.37 12.50
N THR A 25 -12.61 -21.51 13.15
CA THR A 25 -13.67 -22.33 13.77
C THR A 25 -14.11 -21.83 15.15
N ARG A 26 -13.42 -20.84 15.71
CA ARG A 26 -13.71 -20.31 17.05
C ARG A 26 -14.75 -19.20 16.96
N LYS A 27 -15.68 -19.18 17.92
CA LYS A 27 -16.57 -18.04 18.11
C LYS A 27 -15.75 -16.87 18.64
N ALA A 28 -15.65 -15.79 17.87
CA ALA A 28 -14.94 -14.59 18.26
C ALA A 28 -15.88 -13.65 19.03
N LEU A 29 -15.39 -13.11 20.16
CA LEU A 29 -16.09 -12.07 20.93
C LEU A 29 -15.83 -10.66 20.35
N PHE A 30 -14.73 -10.52 19.63
CA PHE A 30 -14.28 -9.28 19.01
C PHE A 30 -13.84 -9.56 17.57
N ILE A 31 -13.82 -8.52 16.74
CA ILE A 31 -13.35 -8.62 15.36
C ILE A 31 -11.83 -8.84 15.36
N PRO A 32 -11.29 -9.86 14.66
CA PRO A 32 -9.85 -10.09 14.60
C PRO A 32 -9.12 -8.99 13.81
N GLU A 33 -8.00 -8.49 14.34
CA GLU A 33 -7.16 -7.47 13.70
C GLU A 33 -6.64 -7.92 12.31
N ASN A 34 -6.27 -9.19 12.19
CA ASN A 34 -5.79 -9.76 10.92
C ASN A 34 -6.82 -9.67 9.78
N SER A 35 -8.12 -9.53 10.08
CA SER A 35 -9.14 -9.35 9.04
C SER A 35 -9.05 -7.95 8.40
N PHE A 36 -8.85 -6.91 9.21
CA PHE A 36 -8.60 -5.56 8.73
C PHE A 36 -7.30 -5.50 7.93
N GLU A 37 -6.22 -6.06 8.49
CA GLU A 37 -4.92 -6.10 7.83
C GLU A 37 -4.99 -6.78 6.45
N TYR A 38 -5.67 -7.91 6.37
CA TYR A 38 -5.90 -8.61 5.11
C TYR A 38 -6.64 -7.74 4.08
N LEU A 39 -7.72 -7.06 4.49
CA LEU A 39 -8.52 -6.23 3.58
C LEU A 39 -7.71 -5.02 3.07
N VAL A 40 -6.95 -4.36 3.93
CA VAL A 40 -6.08 -3.24 3.55
C VAL A 40 -4.96 -3.70 2.62
N LYS A 41 -4.30 -4.84 2.92
CA LYS A 41 -3.28 -5.42 2.03
C LYS A 41 -3.84 -5.80 0.67
N LYS A 42 -5.06 -6.34 0.61
CA LYS A 42 -5.77 -6.63 -0.65
C LYS A 42 -5.95 -5.36 -1.50
N GLN A 43 -6.20 -4.20 -0.88
CA GLN A 43 -6.30 -2.93 -1.60
C GLN A 43 -4.94 -2.39 -2.02
N LEU A 44 -3.95 -2.39 -1.13
CA LEU A 44 -2.58 -1.95 -1.41
C LEU A 44 -1.94 -2.72 -2.57
N SER A 45 -2.15 -4.03 -2.67
CA SER A 45 -1.59 -4.84 -3.76
C SER A 45 -2.09 -4.44 -5.15
N ARG A 46 -3.26 -3.79 -5.23
CA ARG A 46 -3.82 -3.32 -6.51
C ARG A 46 -3.05 -2.13 -7.09
N LEU A 47 -2.26 -1.43 -6.26
CA LEU A 47 -1.48 -0.26 -6.68
C LEU A 47 -0.25 -0.63 -7.52
N GLU A 48 0.26 -1.86 -7.40
CA GLU A 48 1.49 -2.26 -8.12
C GLU A 48 1.36 -2.09 -9.64
N LYS A 49 0.33 -2.71 -10.24
CA LYS A 49 0.11 -2.68 -11.70
C LYS A 49 0.01 -1.24 -12.26
N PRO A 50 -0.84 -0.34 -11.72
CA PRO A 50 -0.92 1.04 -12.20
C PRO A 50 0.35 1.84 -11.94
N SER A 51 1.08 1.60 -10.84
CA SER A 51 2.39 2.23 -10.63
C SER A 51 3.43 1.78 -11.66
N LEU A 52 3.45 0.50 -12.04
CA LEU A 52 4.34 0.01 -13.10
C LEU A 52 3.97 0.58 -14.48
N LYS A 53 2.67 0.68 -14.79
CA LYS A 53 2.20 1.37 -16.00
C LYS A 53 2.64 2.84 -16.03
N CYS A 54 2.61 3.53 -14.88
CA CYS A 54 3.08 4.91 -14.78
C CYS A 54 4.56 5.03 -15.19
N VAL A 55 5.42 4.10 -14.73
CA VAL A 55 6.83 4.05 -15.15
C VAL A 55 6.97 3.88 -16.66
N ASP A 56 6.16 3.01 -17.27
CA ASP A 56 6.14 2.81 -18.72
C ASP A 56 5.70 4.08 -19.47
N SER A 57 4.63 4.73 -19.03
CA SER A 57 4.16 5.98 -19.65
C SER A 57 5.16 7.13 -19.52
N VAL A 58 5.88 7.21 -18.39
CA VAL A 58 6.97 8.19 -18.22
C VAL A 58 8.14 7.88 -19.16
N TYR A 59 8.50 6.61 -19.34
CA TYR A 59 9.54 6.23 -20.30
C TYR A 59 9.16 6.57 -21.74
N GLU A 60 7.93 6.27 -22.15
CA GLU A 60 7.41 6.66 -23.46
C GLU A 60 7.46 8.18 -23.66
N GLU A 61 7.11 8.95 -22.62
CA GLU A 61 7.18 10.41 -22.68
C GLU A 61 8.62 10.92 -22.80
N LEU A 62 9.57 10.34 -22.05
CA LEU A 62 10.98 10.70 -22.18
C LEU A 62 11.51 10.44 -23.59
N LEU A 63 11.13 9.34 -24.22
CA LEU A 63 11.47 9.07 -25.62
C LEU A 63 10.83 10.08 -26.57
N ARG A 64 9.58 10.49 -26.33
CA ARG A 64 8.91 11.53 -27.12
C ARG A 64 9.64 12.87 -27.03
N VAL A 65 10.03 13.28 -25.83
CA VAL A 65 10.77 14.53 -25.61
C VAL A 65 12.13 14.50 -26.31
N VAL A 66 12.89 13.41 -26.20
CA VAL A 66 14.18 13.23 -26.90
C VAL A 66 14.03 13.39 -28.41
N ASN A 67 13.02 12.73 -29.00
CA ASN A 67 12.75 12.82 -30.42
C ASN A 67 12.30 14.22 -30.85
N HIS A 68 11.50 14.90 -30.02
CA HIS A 68 11.03 16.25 -30.30
C HIS A 68 12.17 17.28 -30.28
N CYS A 69 13.12 17.17 -29.35
CA CYS A 69 14.33 18.00 -29.37
C CYS A 69 15.13 17.84 -30.67
N GLY A 70 15.17 16.62 -31.23
CA GLY A 70 15.80 16.37 -32.53
C GLY A 70 15.04 16.95 -33.73
N SER A 71 13.75 17.26 -33.59
CA SER A 71 12.92 17.86 -34.64
C SER A 71 13.03 19.39 -34.71
N GLU A 72 13.30 20.06 -33.59
CA GLU A 72 13.60 21.50 -33.60
C GLU A 72 14.96 21.80 -34.23
N MET A 73 15.84 20.80 -34.29
CA MET A 73 17.19 20.85 -34.86
C MET A 73 17.31 20.04 -36.16
N GLU A 74 16.26 20.05 -36.99
CA GLU A 74 16.18 19.21 -38.19
C GLU A 74 17.30 19.52 -39.21
N ASP A 75 17.67 20.80 -39.34
CA ASP A 75 18.78 21.26 -40.18
C ASP A 75 20.13 20.74 -39.68
N GLU A 76 20.37 20.73 -38.36
CA GLU A 76 21.60 20.17 -37.78
C GLU A 76 21.63 18.64 -37.84
N ARG A 77 20.47 18.00 -37.69
CA ARG A 77 20.33 16.54 -37.74
C ARG A 77 20.65 15.99 -39.11
N THR A 78 20.19 16.64 -40.17
CA THR A 78 20.51 16.28 -41.56
C THR A 78 21.97 16.57 -41.90
N ARG A 79 22.56 17.63 -41.32
CA ARG A 79 23.98 17.97 -41.50
C ARG A 79 24.94 16.99 -40.82
N PHE A 80 24.60 16.46 -39.64
CA PHE A 80 25.45 15.56 -38.85
C PHE A 80 24.74 14.23 -38.47
N PRO A 81 24.36 13.40 -39.45
CA PRO A 81 23.53 12.21 -39.19
C PRO A 81 24.21 11.17 -38.29
N ARG A 82 25.54 10.99 -38.43
CA ARG A 82 26.31 10.05 -37.60
C ARG A 82 26.41 10.46 -36.13
N LEU A 83 26.38 11.77 -35.85
CA LEU A 83 26.41 12.29 -34.50
C LEU A 83 25.08 12.00 -33.80
N TYR A 84 23.96 12.30 -34.46
CA TYR A 84 22.63 12.04 -33.92
C TYR A 84 22.35 10.55 -33.74
N GLU A 85 22.74 9.70 -34.70
CA GLU A 85 22.66 8.24 -34.52
C GLU A 85 23.43 7.77 -33.27
N ARG A 86 24.57 8.40 -32.97
CA ARG A 86 25.35 8.06 -31.77
C ARG A 86 24.68 8.56 -30.49
N ILE A 87 24.08 9.74 -30.51
CA ILE A 87 23.33 10.31 -29.38
C ILE A 87 22.12 9.43 -29.06
N ASP A 88 21.30 9.09 -30.06
CA ASP A 88 20.11 8.25 -29.90
C ASP A 88 20.48 6.91 -29.26
N ARG A 89 21.54 6.25 -29.76
CA ARG A 89 22.06 4.99 -29.17
C ARG A 89 22.48 5.13 -27.72
N ILE A 90 23.12 6.24 -27.34
CA ILE A 90 23.56 6.46 -25.95
C ILE A 90 22.33 6.69 -25.06
N LEU A 91 21.36 7.48 -25.52
CA LEU A 91 20.14 7.76 -24.77
C LEU A 91 19.28 6.50 -24.57
N GLU A 92 19.08 5.69 -25.61
CA GLU A 92 18.40 4.39 -25.49
C GLU A 92 19.14 3.46 -24.54
N GLY A 93 20.48 3.38 -24.66
CA GLY A 93 21.33 2.58 -23.79
C GLY A 93 21.33 3.05 -22.33
N PHE A 94 21.06 4.33 -22.08
CA PHE A 94 20.97 4.90 -20.74
C PHE A 94 19.58 4.74 -20.12
N LEU A 95 18.51 5.01 -20.88
CA LEU A 95 17.15 5.04 -20.35
C LEU A 95 16.56 3.64 -20.16
N SER A 96 16.80 2.71 -21.09
CA SER A 96 16.21 1.36 -21.04
C SER A 96 16.57 0.58 -19.74
N PRO A 97 17.83 0.53 -19.28
CA PRO A 97 18.16 -0.10 -18.00
C PRO A 97 17.49 0.58 -16.80
N LYS A 98 17.35 1.91 -16.83
CA LYS A 98 16.76 2.69 -15.73
C LYS A 98 15.28 2.41 -15.55
N VAL A 99 14.56 2.06 -16.61
CA VAL A 99 13.16 1.61 -16.51
C VAL A 99 13.07 0.33 -15.66
N SER A 100 13.93 -0.66 -15.92
CA SER A 100 13.91 -1.92 -15.18
C SER A 100 14.26 -1.70 -13.70
N GLU A 101 15.32 -0.93 -13.41
CA GLU A 101 15.72 -0.59 -12.04
C GLU A 101 14.58 0.13 -11.29
N THR A 102 13.90 1.07 -11.96
CA THR A 102 12.79 1.83 -11.36
C THR A 102 11.58 0.95 -11.09
N LYS A 103 11.24 0.04 -12.01
CA LYS A 103 10.14 -0.93 -11.80
C LYS A 103 10.41 -1.83 -10.60
N GLU A 104 11.65 -2.29 -10.41
CA GLU A 104 12.03 -3.05 -9.22
C GLU A 104 11.90 -2.23 -7.94
N PHE A 105 12.33 -0.96 -7.97
CA PHE A 105 12.16 -0.06 -6.84
C PHE A 105 10.68 0.14 -6.47
N VAL A 106 9.82 0.40 -7.46
CA VAL A 106 8.36 0.54 -7.25
C VAL A 106 7.78 -0.73 -6.61
N LYS A 107 8.16 -1.92 -7.07
CA LYS A 107 7.75 -3.20 -6.46
C LYS A 107 8.18 -3.30 -5.01
N LYS A 108 9.43 -2.93 -4.69
CA LYS A 108 9.96 -2.92 -3.32
C LYS A 108 9.17 -1.95 -2.43
N VAL A 109 8.81 -0.78 -2.93
CA VAL A 109 7.96 0.18 -2.18
C VAL A 109 6.61 -0.44 -1.84
N VAL A 110 5.93 -1.07 -2.79
CA VAL A 110 4.66 -1.76 -2.52
C VAL A 110 4.84 -2.89 -1.51
N GLN A 111 5.91 -3.67 -1.61
CA GLN A 111 6.22 -4.73 -0.65
C GLN A 111 6.44 -4.20 0.77
N ILE A 112 7.08 -3.04 0.92
CA ILE A 112 7.26 -2.38 2.23
C ILE A 112 5.89 -2.02 2.81
N GLN A 113 4.98 -1.44 2.03
CA GLN A 113 3.63 -1.10 2.49
C GLN A 113 2.80 -2.35 2.87
N LEU A 114 3.02 -3.48 2.19
CA LEU A 114 2.38 -4.75 2.52
C LEU A 114 3.01 -5.45 3.73
N ALA A 115 4.24 -5.12 4.10
CA ALA A 115 4.94 -5.77 5.21
C ALA A 115 4.35 -5.34 6.57
N TYR A 116 3.93 -4.08 6.70
CA TYR A 116 3.43 -3.54 7.96
C TYR A 116 2.39 -2.45 7.74
N ILE A 117 1.30 -2.50 8.51
CA ILE A 117 0.28 -1.46 8.57
C ILE A 117 0.48 -0.65 9.84
N ASN A 118 0.69 0.66 9.70
CA ASN A 118 0.84 1.57 10.81
C ASN A 118 -0.51 2.14 11.26
N THR A 119 -1.11 1.53 12.27
CA THR A 119 -2.36 2.02 12.90
C THR A 119 -2.13 3.21 13.83
N ASN A 120 -0.89 3.61 14.11
CA ASN A 120 -0.56 4.80 14.91
C ASN A 120 -0.29 6.03 14.02
N HIS A 121 -0.61 5.97 12.73
CA HIS A 121 -0.42 7.09 11.82
C HIS A 121 -1.31 8.28 12.24
N PRO A 122 -0.81 9.53 12.27
CA PRO A 122 -1.58 10.69 12.76
C PRO A 122 -2.79 11.05 11.88
N GLU A 123 -2.87 10.54 10.65
CA GLU A 123 -4.07 10.67 9.81
C GLU A 123 -5.05 9.50 10.00
N PHE A 124 -4.65 8.45 10.72
CA PHE A 124 -5.53 7.34 11.09
C PHE A 124 -6.20 7.68 12.43
N ASN A 125 -7.09 8.68 12.42
CA ASN A 125 -7.71 9.24 13.63
C ASN A 125 -8.98 8.50 14.03
N ASP A 126 -8.99 7.98 15.26
CA ASP A 126 -10.17 7.32 15.86
C ASP A 126 -11.38 8.25 15.98
N SER A 127 -11.18 9.57 16.08
CA SER A 127 -12.25 10.55 16.18
C SER A 127 -13.12 10.61 14.92
N GLU A 128 -12.50 10.56 13.75
CA GLU A 128 -13.22 10.58 12.47
C GLU A 128 -13.98 9.26 12.25
N LEU A 129 -13.40 8.13 12.67
CA LEU A 129 -14.09 6.84 12.68
C LEU A 129 -15.30 6.84 13.62
N ALA A 130 -15.22 7.51 14.77
CA ALA A 130 -16.32 7.63 15.70
C ALA A 130 -17.46 8.51 15.17
N GLU A 131 -17.13 9.58 14.44
CA GLU A 131 -18.09 10.45 13.77
C GLU A 131 -18.86 9.70 12.67
N ILE A 132 -18.15 8.99 11.79
CA ILE A 132 -18.76 8.13 10.76
C ILE A 132 -19.68 7.08 11.40
N PHE A 133 -19.29 6.51 12.54
CA PHE A 133 -20.11 5.52 13.23
C PHE A 133 -21.38 6.11 13.85
N ASN A 134 -21.35 7.38 14.26
CA ASN A 134 -22.53 8.07 14.76
C ASN A 134 -23.48 8.42 13.62
N GLU A 135 -22.98 8.91 12.48
CA GLU A 135 -23.81 9.18 11.29
C GLU A 135 -24.53 7.91 10.80
N LEU A 136 -23.85 6.76 10.76
CA LEU A 136 -24.46 5.48 10.37
C LEU A 136 -25.52 4.96 11.36
N LYS A 137 -25.51 5.43 12.61
CA LYS A 137 -26.53 5.07 13.61
C LYS A 137 -27.81 5.89 13.43
N ASP A 138 -27.66 7.18 13.11
CA ASP A 138 -28.79 8.08 12.97
C ASP A 138 -29.67 7.68 11.77
N ASP A 139 -29.08 7.14 10.69
CA ASP A 139 -29.81 6.58 9.54
C ASP A 139 -30.60 5.29 9.84
N GLN A 140 -30.24 4.53 10.88
CA GLN A 140 -30.91 3.27 11.22
C GLN A 140 -32.06 3.41 12.23
N ASP A 141 -32.20 4.55 12.88
CA ASP A 141 -33.29 4.79 13.83
C ASP A 141 -34.61 5.17 13.13
N ASP A 142 -34.59 5.55 11.85
CA ASP A 142 -35.78 5.81 11.03
C ASP A 142 -36.43 4.55 10.41
N ASP A 143 -35.69 3.43 10.25
CA ASP A 143 -36.18 2.21 9.57
C ASP A 143 -36.72 1.10 10.51
N LYS A 144 -36.63 1.27 11.84
CA LYS A 144 -36.99 0.22 12.83
C LYS A 144 -38.48 -0.07 13.00
N GLU A 145 -39.40 0.63 12.32
CA GLU A 145 -40.84 0.41 12.52
C GLU A 145 -41.45 -0.75 11.69
N LYS A 146 -40.75 -1.26 10.64
CA LYS A 146 -41.38 -2.21 9.67
C LYS A 146 -41.02 -3.69 9.78
N SER A 147 -40.00 -4.11 10.53
CA SER A 147 -39.59 -5.54 10.61
C SER A 147 -39.63 -6.10 12.04
N LYS A 148 -40.84 -6.32 12.58
CA LYS A 148 -41.04 -6.99 13.90
C LYS A 148 -41.45 -8.46 13.83
N ASN A 149 -41.56 -9.06 12.65
CA ASN A 149 -41.98 -10.45 12.52
C ASN A 149 -40.89 -11.23 11.77
N PHE A 150 -40.04 -11.96 12.48
CA PHE A 150 -39.50 -13.29 12.13
C PHE A 150 -38.29 -13.61 13.02
N LEU A 151 -38.58 -14.08 14.26
CA LEU A 151 -37.85 -15.08 15.06
C LEU A 151 -38.23 -14.91 16.54
N THR A 152 -39.39 -15.46 16.91
CA THR A 152 -39.89 -15.56 18.27
C THR A 152 -39.56 -16.93 18.89
N ASN A 153 -38.59 -16.93 19.83
CA ASN A 153 -38.53 -17.67 21.12
C ASN A 153 -38.32 -19.22 21.17
N PRO A 154 -37.93 -19.83 22.35
CA PRO A 154 -37.54 -19.24 23.65
C PRO A 154 -36.36 -19.93 24.40
N LEU A 155 -35.38 -19.15 24.88
CA LEU A 155 -34.78 -19.31 26.23
C LEU A 155 -34.38 -17.91 26.70
N ALA A 156 -35.37 -17.19 27.25
CA ALA A 156 -35.24 -15.81 27.67
C ALA A 156 -34.49 -15.71 29.02
N ILE A 157 -33.18 -15.44 28.96
CA ILE A 157 -32.51 -14.71 30.04
C ILE A 157 -32.77 -13.23 29.78
N LYS A 158 -33.66 -12.65 30.58
CA LYS A 158 -33.94 -11.21 30.64
C LYS A 158 -32.69 -10.48 31.14
N ASN A 159 -31.90 -9.95 30.21
CA ASN A 159 -31.16 -8.71 30.38
C ASN A 159 -31.44 -7.84 29.14
N LYS A 160 -32.07 -6.69 29.34
CA LYS A 160 -32.31 -5.69 28.31
C LYS A 160 -30.97 -5.05 27.93
N SER A 161 -30.42 -5.41 26.77
CA SER A 161 -29.53 -4.65 25.89
C SER A 161 -28.65 -5.63 25.10
N ALA A 162 -29.18 -6.13 23.98
CA ALA A 162 -28.44 -6.95 23.02
C ALA A 162 -29.05 -6.79 21.63
N THR A 163 -29.22 -5.54 21.20
CA THR A 163 -29.43 -5.16 19.80
C THR A 163 -28.54 -3.97 19.54
N ASN A 164 -27.25 -4.23 19.60
CA ASN A 164 -26.23 -3.46 18.91
C ASN A 164 -25.11 -4.49 18.75
N THR A 165 -24.85 -4.95 17.52
CA THR A 165 -23.46 -5.28 17.18
C THR A 165 -22.76 -3.94 17.14
N THR A 166 -22.60 -3.34 18.32
CA THR A 166 -21.85 -2.14 18.52
C THR A 166 -20.47 -2.53 18.01
N PHE A 167 -20.01 -1.88 16.94
CA PHE A 167 -18.65 -1.38 16.95
C PHE A 167 -18.60 -0.48 18.19
N ALA A 168 -18.58 -1.09 19.36
CA ALA A 168 -18.07 -0.42 20.51
C ALA A 168 -16.68 -0.07 20.02
N ALA A 169 -16.38 1.22 20.00
CA ALA A 169 -15.08 1.74 20.34
C ALA A 169 -14.67 1.09 21.67
N THR A 170 -14.44 -0.23 21.60
CA THR A 170 -13.71 -1.02 22.54
C THR A 170 -12.36 -0.50 22.20
N LYS A 171 -12.00 0.60 22.88
CA LYS A 171 -10.66 0.99 23.24
C LYS A 171 -9.75 -0.12 22.76
N PHE A 172 -8.98 0.13 21.70
CA PHE A 172 -7.86 -0.70 21.31
C PHE A 172 -7.07 -0.89 22.61
N GLN A 173 -7.38 -1.94 23.38
CA GLN A 173 -7.00 -2.05 24.78
C GLN A 173 -5.60 -2.63 24.76
N SER A 174 -4.68 -1.81 24.27
CA SER A 174 -3.30 -1.80 24.71
C SER A 174 -3.33 -1.50 26.21
N LYS A 175 -3.56 -2.54 27.03
CA LYS A 175 -3.27 -2.55 28.48
C LYS A 175 -3.35 -3.93 29.16
N ASN A 176 -3.89 -4.98 28.54
CA ASN A 176 -3.84 -6.35 29.10
C ASN A 176 -2.88 -7.33 28.38
N VAL A 177 -1.97 -6.83 27.54
CA VAL A 177 -0.91 -7.65 26.91
C VAL A 177 0.43 -7.50 27.67
N ALA A 178 0.43 -6.96 28.89
CA ALA A 178 1.65 -6.82 29.69
C ALA A 178 2.35 -8.15 30.04
N ILE A 179 1.71 -9.31 29.83
CA ILE A 179 2.32 -10.63 30.09
C ILE A 179 2.89 -11.30 28.82
N SER A 180 2.60 -10.83 27.60
CA SER A 180 3.34 -11.26 26.39
C SER A 180 4.27 -10.18 25.81
N PHE A 181 4.23 -8.96 26.36
CA PHE A 181 5.10 -7.83 25.99
C PHE A 181 6.60 -8.05 26.29
N LEU A 182 6.98 -9.06 27.08
CA LEU A 182 8.39 -9.37 27.35
C LEU A 182 9.07 -10.25 26.29
N ASN A 183 8.33 -10.85 25.35
CA ASN A 183 8.92 -11.65 24.26
C ASN A 183 8.94 -10.96 22.89
N HIS A 184 8.20 -9.85 22.71
CA HIS A 184 8.11 -9.17 21.40
C HIS A 184 9.10 -8.00 21.20
N GLN A 185 9.80 -7.53 22.24
CA GLN A 185 10.85 -6.51 22.08
C GLN A 185 12.08 -7.03 21.29
N ASN A 186 12.21 -8.34 21.09
CA ASN A 186 13.35 -8.95 20.40
C ASN A 186 13.15 -9.08 18.87
N LEU A 187 11.94 -8.84 18.36
CA LEU A 187 11.66 -8.87 16.91
C LEU A 187 11.81 -7.49 16.25
N GLY A 188 11.58 -6.40 16.99
CA GLY A 188 11.75 -5.02 16.50
C GLY A 188 13.21 -4.70 16.18
N ALA A 189 14.13 -5.00 17.10
CA ALA A 189 15.56 -4.71 16.95
C ALA A 189 16.21 -5.44 15.74
N LYS A 190 15.85 -6.70 15.52
CA LYS A 190 16.36 -7.50 14.39
C LYS A 190 15.83 -7.05 13.02
N THR A 191 14.69 -6.36 12.99
CA THR A 191 14.07 -5.92 11.74
C THR A 191 14.56 -4.52 11.35
N THR A 192 14.79 -3.64 12.33
CA THR A 192 15.46 -2.35 12.12
C THR A 192 16.92 -2.50 11.72
N GLU A 193 17.67 -3.44 12.33
CA GLU A 193 19.06 -3.74 11.92
C GLU A 193 19.14 -4.21 10.46
N LYS A 194 18.21 -5.06 10.01
CA LYS A 194 18.16 -5.49 8.61
C LYS A 194 17.82 -4.36 7.66
N ILE A 195 16.91 -3.46 8.04
CA ILE A 195 16.55 -2.30 7.21
C ILE A 195 17.74 -1.33 7.09
N GLU A 196 18.45 -1.08 8.18
CA GLU A 196 19.67 -0.26 8.18
C GLU A 196 20.80 -0.92 7.38
N GLU A 197 20.96 -2.24 7.47
CA GLU A 197 21.92 -3.02 6.68
C GLU A 197 21.60 -2.95 5.18
N TYR A 198 20.33 -3.10 4.79
CA TYR A 198 19.89 -2.93 3.39
C TYR A 198 20.11 -1.50 2.88
N GLN A 199 19.91 -0.48 3.73
CA GLN A 199 20.18 0.91 3.38
C GLN A 199 21.68 1.19 3.24
N LYS A 200 22.52 0.64 4.12
CA LYS A 200 23.98 0.75 4.04
C LYS A 200 24.53 0.07 2.81
N ASN A 201 24.10 -1.16 2.53
CA ASN A 201 24.55 -1.91 1.36
C ASN A 201 24.13 -1.22 0.05
N ALA A 202 22.92 -0.65 -0.01
CA ALA A 202 22.46 0.12 -1.17
C ALA A 202 23.23 1.44 -1.38
N LEU A 203 23.75 2.06 -0.30
CA LEU A 203 24.62 3.24 -0.38
C LEU A 203 26.03 2.86 -0.85
N THR A 204 26.61 1.78 -0.31
CA THR A 204 27.93 1.26 -0.74
C THR A 204 27.93 0.84 -2.21
N GLU A 205 26.89 0.12 -2.66
CA GLU A 205 26.73 -0.26 -4.09
C GLU A 205 26.50 0.94 -5.02
N ARG A 206 26.07 2.09 -4.48
CA ARG A 206 25.93 3.34 -5.22
C ARG A 206 27.27 4.08 -5.31
N GLU A 207 28.02 4.13 -4.20
CA GLU A 207 29.38 4.70 -4.15
C GLU A 207 30.38 3.93 -5.02
N GLU A 208 30.30 2.59 -5.06
CA GLU A 208 31.15 1.76 -5.93
C GLU A 208 30.81 1.95 -7.42
N ARG A 209 29.53 2.12 -7.76
CA ARG A 209 29.10 2.43 -9.14
C ARG A 209 29.54 3.81 -9.58
N ASP A 210 29.45 4.80 -8.70
CA ASP A 210 29.89 6.17 -8.99
C ASP A 210 31.43 6.23 -9.11
N GLN A 211 32.20 5.47 -8.32
CA GLN A 211 33.64 5.34 -8.49
C GLN A 211 34.05 4.63 -9.80
N MET A 212 33.30 3.62 -10.26
CA MET A 212 33.54 2.98 -11.57
C MET A 212 33.23 3.93 -12.75
N LEU A 213 32.19 4.75 -12.63
CA LEU A 213 31.84 5.76 -13.64
C LEU A 213 32.90 6.86 -13.74
N ILE A 214 33.45 7.30 -12.60
CA ILE A 214 34.55 8.29 -12.56
C ILE A 214 35.85 7.67 -13.10
N GLY A 215 36.17 6.42 -12.75
CA GLY A 215 37.37 5.72 -13.23
C GLY A 215 37.41 5.52 -14.75
N ASN A 216 36.26 5.27 -15.38
CA ASN A 216 36.15 5.19 -16.85
C ASN A 216 36.25 6.56 -17.55
N PHE A 217 36.05 7.67 -16.84
CA PHE A 217 36.17 9.02 -17.40
C PHE A 217 37.60 9.60 -17.30
N VAL A 218 38.48 8.99 -16.49
CA VAL A 218 39.87 9.45 -16.27
C VAL A 218 40.89 8.66 -17.13
N LEU A 219 40.47 7.57 -17.80
CA LEU A 219 41.33 6.70 -18.62
C LEU A 219 41.09 6.79 -20.15
N GLN A 220 40.38 7.81 -20.63
CA GLN A 220 40.19 8.11 -22.06
C GLN A 220 40.63 9.53 -22.38
#